data_AF-A0A6L5EQW1-F1
#
_entry.id   AF-A0A6L5EQW1-F1
#
_cell.length_a   1.000
_cell.length_b   1.000
_cell.length_c   1.000
_cell.angle_alpha   90.00
_cell.angle_beta   90.00
_cell.angle_gamma   90.00
#
_symmetry.space_group_name_H-M   'P 1'
#
loop_
_entity.id
_entity.type
_entity.pdbx_description
1 polymer ?
#
loop_
_entity_poly.entity_id
_entity_poly.type
_entity_poly.pdbx_seq_one_letter_code
_entity_poly.pdbx_strand_id
1 'polypeptide(L)'
;MTAGGHGVDAADLTSAGEFVRTQAVDQVSAPLMTVESVAVAAQDFGREHTHQCERYQAGIDRFVAMVKGYLRVCDDFGDRLGGASGQYESMESDTEHSVGNQHGSLGDD
;
A
#
# COMPACT_ATOMS: atom_id res chain seq x y z
N MET A 1 23.52 -16.04 23.62
CA MET A 1 23.28 -14.63 23.26
C MET A 1 22.58 -14.61 21.92
N THR A 2 21.25 -14.58 21.94
CA THR A 2 20.41 -14.46 20.74
C THR A 2 20.21 -12.98 20.45
N ALA A 3 21.05 -12.43 19.58
CA ALA A 3 20.80 -11.15 18.92
C ALA A 3 21.02 -11.39 17.41
N GLY A 4 20.08 -12.11 16.81
CA GLY A 4 20.00 -12.28 15.36
C GLY A 4 18.87 -11.39 14.84
N GLY A 5 19.17 -10.57 13.83
CA GLY A 5 18.29 -9.53 13.28
C GLY A 5 18.48 -8.23 14.06
N HIS A 6 18.71 -7.05 13.47
CA HIS A 6 17.97 -6.49 12.35
C HIS A 6 18.89 -5.55 11.54
N GLY A 7 19.09 -5.83 10.25
CA GLY A 7 19.81 -4.97 9.32
C GLY A 7 18.89 -4.22 8.36
N VAL A 8 17.64 -3.98 8.78
CA VAL A 8 16.62 -3.36 7.94
C VAL A 8 16.49 -1.91 8.36
N ASP A 9 16.82 -1.00 7.45
CA ASP A 9 16.72 0.44 7.67
C ASP A 9 15.24 0.88 7.65
N ALA A 10 14.81 1.54 8.72
CA ALA A 10 13.46 2.05 8.89
C ALA A 10 13.09 3.10 7.82
N ALA A 11 14.07 3.89 7.35
CA ALA A 11 13.88 4.84 6.27
C ALA A 11 13.66 4.14 4.93
N ASP A 12 14.38 3.05 4.67
CA ASP A 12 14.21 2.24 3.45
C ASP A 12 12.82 1.58 3.42
N LEU A 13 12.32 1.07 4.55
CA LEU A 13 10.97 0.51 4.65
C LEU A 13 9.90 1.57 4.38
N THR A 14 10.07 2.76 4.96
CA THR A 14 9.14 3.88 4.79
C THR A 14 9.11 4.34 3.33
N SER A 15 10.29 4.54 2.73
CA SER A 15 10.45 4.91 1.32
C SER A 15 9.84 3.85 0.37
N ALA A 16 10.07 2.56 0.64
CA ALA A 16 9.49 1.47 -0.14
C ALA A 16 7.96 1.44 -0.04
N GLY A 17 7.40 1.66 1.16
CA GLY A 17 5.96 1.73 1.38
C GLY A 17 5.32 2.90 0.63
N GLU A 18 5.90 4.09 0.73
CA GLU A 18 5.46 5.28 0.01
C GLU A 18 5.56 5.11 -1.50
N PHE A 19 6.65 4.50 -1.98
CA PHE A 19 6.85 4.22 -3.39
C PHE A 19 5.77 3.30 -3.95
N VAL A 20 5.47 2.19 -3.26
CA VAL A 20 4.44 1.25 -3.71
C VAL A 20 3.06 1.91 -3.75
N ARG A 21 2.70 2.70 -2.72
CA ARG A 21 1.43 3.43 -2.71
C ARG A 21 1.34 4.43 -3.86
N THR A 22 2.38 5.24 -4.03
CA THR A 22 2.40 6.34 -5.01
C THR A 22 2.43 5.81 -6.44
N GLN A 23 3.31 4.86 -6.75
CA GLN A 23 3.38 4.25 -8.08
C GLN A 23 2.08 3.55 -8.47
N ALA A 24 1.45 2.82 -7.53
CA ALA A 24 0.20 2.15 -7.82
C ALA A 24 -0.90 3.16 -8.17
N VAL A 25 -1.02 4.25 -7.42
CA VAL A 25 -2.01 5.31 -7.69
C VAL A 25 -1.71 6.02 -9.01
N ASP A 26 -0.47 6.46 -9.24
CA ASP A 26 -0.09 7.26 -10.40
C ASP A 26 -0.28 6.49 -11.72
N GLN A 27 0.11 5.21 -11.75
CA GLN A 27 0.03 4.40 -12.97
C GLN A 27 -1.40 4.00 -13.33
N VAL A 28 -2.30 3.93 -12.34
CA VAL A 28 -3.59 3.26 -12.49
C VAL A 28 -4.78 4.23 -12.44
N SER A 29 -4.65 5.39 -11.79
CA SER A 29 -5.77 6.32 -11.60
C SER A 29 -6.35 6.83 -12.92
N ALA A 30 -5.52 7.34 -13.84
CA ALA A 30 -6.00 7.88 -15.11
C ALA A 30 -6.59 6.80 -16.05
N PRO A 31 -5.95 5.61 -16.22
CA PRO A 31 -6.56 4.51 -16.94
C PRO A 31 -7.88 4.03 -16.32
N LEU A 32 -7.96 3.94 -14.99
CA LEU A 32 -9.18 3.53 -14.29
C LEU A 32 -10.33 4.51 -14.53
N MET A 33 -10.08 5.82 -14.40
CA MET A 33 -11.07 6.84 -14.71
C MET A 33 -11.57 6.75 -16.15
N THR A 34 -10.65 6.46 -17.08
CA THR A 34 -11.01 6.29 -18.50
C THR A 34 -11.95 5.09 -18.66
N VAL A 35 -11.63 3.95 -18.05
CA VAL A 35 -12.48 2.74 -18.12
C VAL A 35 -13.83 2.96 -17.44
N GLU A 36 -13.87 3.64 -16.30
CA GLU A 36 -15.13 3.99 -15.62
C GLU A 36 -15.99 4.98 -16.43
N SER A 37 -15.36 5.82 -17.25
CA SER A 37 -16.06 6.76 -18.14
C SER A 37 -16.61 6.13 -19.42
N VAL A 38 -16.27 4.86 -19.70
CA VAL A 38 -16.80 4.14 -20.86
C VAL A 38 -18.28 3.85 -20.64
N ALA A 39 -19.12 4.76 -21.14
CA ALA A 39 -20.56 4.57 -21.22
C ALA A 39 -20.92 3.96 -22.57
N VAL A 40 -21.01 2.62 -22.64
CA VAL A 40 -21.54 1.94 -23.83
C VAL A 40 -23.02 1.68 -23.63
N ALA A 41 -23.84 2.25 -24.50
CA ALA A 41 -25.27 2.07 -24.47
C ALA A 41 -25.68 0.82 -25.25
N ALA A 42 -26.77 0.19 -24.85
CA ALA A 42 -27.38 -0.96 -25.52
C ALA A 42 -27.58 -0.77 -27.04
N GLN A 43 -27.86 0.47 -27.45
CA GLN A 43 -28.05 0.88 -28.84
C GLN A 43 -26.77 0.82 -29.68
N ASP A 44 -25.59 0.91 -29.06
CA ASP A 44 -24.29 0.89 -29.74
C ASP A 44 -23.91 -0.52 -30.24
N PHE A 45 -24.52 -1.56 -29.66
CA PHE A 45 -24.33 -2.96 -30.06
C PHE A 45 -25.22 -3.38 -31.24
N GLY A 46 -26.21 -2.56 -31.62
CA GLY A 46 -27.25 -2.94 -32.57
C GLY A 46 -28.32 -3.86 -31.98
N ARG A 47 -29.50 -3.88 -32.62
CA ARG A 47 -30.73 -4.52 -32.10
C ARG A 47 -30.59 -5.99 -31.73
N GLU A 48 -29.78 -6.75 -32.47
CA GLU A 48 -29.61 -8.20 -32.25
C GLU A 48 -28.61 -8.52 -31.13
N HIS A 49 -27.76 -7.56 -30.75
CA HIS A 49 -26.69 -7.76 -29.78
C HIS A 49 -26.85 -6.91 -28.51
N THR A 50 -28.00 -6.28 -28.30
CA THR A 50 -28.30 -5.50 -27.08
C THR A 50 -28.04 -6.28 -25.79
N HIS A 51 -28.26 -7.60 -25.77
CA HIS A 51 -27.96 -8.47 -24.63
C HIS A 51 -26.45 -8.58 -24.28
N GLN A 52 -25.56 -8.22 -25.21
CA GLN A 52 -24.11 -8.15 -24.96
C GLN A 52 -23.74 -6.92 -24.15
N CYS A 53 -24.57 -5.87 -24.15
CA CYS A 53 -24.35 -4.67 -23.35
C CYS A 53 -24.26 -4.99 -21.86
N GLU A 54 -25.14 -5.85 -21.34
CA GLU A 54 -25.13 -6.27 -19.94
C GLU A 54 -23.84 -7.02 -19.59
N ARG A 55 -23.40 -7.93 -20.47
CA ARG A 55 -22.15 -8.69 -20.29
C ARG A 55 -20.92 -7.78 -20.35
N TYR A 56 -20.92 -6.81 -21.23
CA TYR A 56 -19.85 -5.83 -21.37
C TYR A 56 -19.76 -4.95 -20.12
N GLN A 57 -20.89 -4.41 -19.65
CA GLN A 57 -20.94 -3.61 -18.43
C GLN A 57 -20.48 -4.43 -17.21
N ALA A 58 -20.96 -5.67 -17.07
CA ALA A 58 -20.50 -6.56 -16.00
C ALA A 58 -18.98 -6.84 -16.06
N GLY A 59 -18.41 -6.89 -17.27
CA GLY A 59 -16.96 -7.01 -17.48
C GLY A 59 -16.20 -5.77 -17.01
N ILE A 60 -16.67 -4.58 -17.35
CA ILE A 60 -16.10 -3.30 -16.89
C ILE A 60 -16.17 -3.23 -15.36
N ASP A 61 -17.33 -3.49 -14.77
CA ASP A 61 -17.53 -3.41 -13.32
C ASP A 61 -16.58 -4.37 -12.57
N ARG A 62 -16.43 -5.59 -13.10
CA ARG A 62 -15.50 -6.58 -12.54
C ARG A 62 -14.05 -6.12 -12.65
N PHE A 63 -13.65 -5.55 -13.79
CA PHE A 63 -12.31 -5.01 -13.97
C PHE A 63 -12.03 -3.86 -12.99
N VAL A 64 -12.93 -2.89 -12.91
CA VAL A 64 -12.85 -1.76 -11.98
C VAL A 64 -12.73 -2.24 -10.53
N ALA A 65 -13.53 -3.24 -10.12
CA ALA A 65 -13.46 -3.80 -8.78
C ALA A 65 -12.10 -4.46 -8.48
N MET A 66 -11.52 -5.20 -9.43
CA MET A 66 -10.20 -5.81 -9.27
C MET A 66 -9.11 -4.74 -9.11
N VAL A 67 -9.16 -3.70 -9.94
CA VAL A 67 -8.19 -2.60 -9.90
C VAL A 67 -8.27 -1.83 -8.58
N LYS A 68 -9.48 -1.52 -8.09
CA LYS A 68 -9.68 -0.91 -6.77
C LYS A 68 -9.17 -1.82 -5.64
N GLY A 69 -9.36 -3.13 -5.76
CA GLY A 69 -8.81 -4.12 -4.83
C GLY A 69 -7.28 -4.11 -4.81
N TYR A 70 -6.64 -4.05 -5.98
CA TYR A 70 -5.18 -3.91 -6.09
C TYR A 70 -4.67 -2.64 -5.41
N LEU A 71 -5.28 -1.48 -5.69
CA LEU A 71 -4.91 -0.21 -5.06
C LEU A 71 -5.01 -0.29 -3.53
N ARG A 72 -6.07 -0.91 -3.00
CA ARG A 72 -6.23 -1.13 -1.56
C ARG A 72 -5.13 -2.01 -0.96
N VAL A 73 -4.73 -3.07 -1.66
CA VAL A 73 -3.64 -3.94 -1.20
C VAL A 73 -2.30 -3.19 -1.19
N CYS A 74 -2.06 -2.34 -2.19
CA CYS A 74 -0.86 -1.48 -2.21
C CYS A 74 -0.85 -0.49 -1.05
N ASP A 75 -2.00 0.10 -0.72
CA ASP A 75 -2.18 1.02 0.41
C ASP A 75 -1.94 0.29 1.75
N ASP A 76 -2.63 -0.83 1.98
CA ASP A 76 -2.45 -1.67 3.17
C ASP A 76 -0.99 -2.15 3.33
N PHE A 77 -0.30 -2.44 2.22
CA PHE A 77 1.10 -2.83 2.23
C PHE A 77 2.02 -1.66 2.59
N GLY A 78 1.78 -0.48 2.02
CA GLY A 78 2.49 0.75 2.37
C GLY A 78 2.35 1.11 3.84
N ASP A 79 1.13 1.07 4.37
CA ASP A 79 0.83 1.32 5.79
C ASP A 79 1.54 0.33 6.72
N ARG A 80 1.61 -0.94 6.35
CA ARG A 80 2.32 -1.95 7.14
C ARG A 80 3.84 -1.71 7.16
N LEU A 81 4.42 -1.28 6.05
CA LEU A 81 5.84 -0.95 5.98
C LEU A 81 6.18 0.29 6.80
N GLY A 82 5.37 1.36 6.69
CA GLY A 82 5.52 2.57 7.50
C GLY A 82 5.18 2.36 8.99
N GLY A 83 4.25 1.46 9.30
CA GLY A 83 3.96 1.06 10.68
C GLY A 83 5.08 0.23 11.31
N ALA A 84 5.75 -0.61 10.51
CA ALA A 84 6.90 -1.39 10.97
C ALA A 84 8.09 -0.48 11.29
N SER A 85 8.38 0.54 10.48
CA SER A 85 9.47 1.49 10.73
C SER A 85 9.27 2.25 12.06
N GLY A 86 8.06 2.75 12.33
CA GLY A 86 7.76 3.43 13.60
C GLY A 86 7.91 2.52 14.85
N GLN A 87 7.61 1.22 14.72
CA GLN A 87 7.86 0.27 15.81
C GLN A 87 9.36 0.02 16.02
N TYR A 88 10.15 -0.04 14.95
CA TYR A 88 11.60 -0.16 15.05
C TYR A 88 12.24 1.06 15.72
N GLU A 89 11.89 2.28 15.29
CA GLU A 89 12.42 3.51 15.90
C GLU A 89 12.05 3.63 17.39
N SER A 90 10.83 3.25 17.77
CA SER A 90 10.40 3.23 19.17
C SER A 90 11.19 2.22 20.01
N MET A 91 11.44 1.02 19.47
CA MET A 91 12.22 -0.01 20.17
C MET A 91 13.70 0.34 20.29
N GLU A 92 14.29 1.00 19.28
CA GLU A 92 15.66 1.50 19.34
C GLU A 92 15.78 2.62 20.39
N SER A 93 14.86 3.59 20.40
CA SER A 93 14.83 4.67 21.38
C SER A 93 14.66 4.18 22.83
N ASP A 94 13.76 3.21 23.06
CA ASP A 94 13.57 2.60 24.37
C ASP A 94 14.82 1.82 24.84
N THR A 95 15.53 1.20 23.90
CA THR A 95 16.78 0.49 24.17
C THR A 95 17.91 1.46 24.52
N GLU A 96 18.07 2.55 23.76
CA GLU A 96 19.07 3.59 24.03
C GLU A 96 18.84 4.28 25.39
N HIS A 97 17.58 4.62 25.71
CA HIS A 97 17.22 5.22 26.99
C HIS A 97 17.47 4.27 28.18
N SER A 98 17.17 2.98 28.03
CA SER A 98 17.43 1.99 29.08
C SER A 98 18.93 1.75 29.31
N VAL A 99 19.76 1.77 28.25
CA VAL A 99 21.21 1.58 28.35
C VAL A 99 21.89 2.85 28.92
N GLY A 100 21.44 4.04 28.52
CA GLY A 100 21.96 5.31 29.03
C GLY A 100 21.75 5.49 30.54
N ASN A 101 20.59 5.09 31.06
CA ASN A 101 20.31 5.16 32.50
C ASN A 101 21.11 4.15 33.34
N GLN A 102 21.51 3.00 32.79
CA GLN A 102 22.37 2.04 33.51
C GLN A 102 23.83 2.47 33.56
N HIS A 103 24.32 3.23 32.56
CA HIS A 103 25.70 3.70 32.53
C HIS A 103 25.95 4.93 33.42
N GLY A 104 24.93 5.77 33.63
CA GLY A 104 25.02 6.94 34.53
C GLY A 104 24.99 6.63 36.03
N SER A 105 24.66 5.38 36.42
CA SER A 105 24.52 4.98 37.83
C SER A 105 25.78 4.33 38.42
N LEU A 106 26.87 4.18 37.66
CA LEU A 106 28.11 3.51 38.09
C LEU A 106 29.30 4.49 38.27
N GLY A 107 29.04 5.80 38.28
CA GLY A 107 30.07 6.85 38.21
C GLY A 107 30.27 7.74 39.43
N ASP A 108 29.62 7.47 40.56
CA ASP A 108 29.82 8.20 41.82
C ASP A 108 30.03 7.19 42.96
N ASP A 109 31.29 6.86 43.24
CA ASP A 109 31.80 6.35 44.53
C ASP A 109 33.25 6.82 44.72
#